data_AF-A0A4R2YSR4-F1
#
_entry.id   AF-A0A4R2YSR4-F1
#
_cell.length_a   1.000
_cell.length_b   1.000
_cell.length_c   1.000
_cell.angle_alpha   90.00
_cell.angle_beta   90.00
_cell.angle_gamma   90.00
#
_symmetry.space_group_name_H-M   'P 1'
#
loop_
_entity.id
_entity.type
_entity.pdbx_description
1 polymer ?
#
loop_
_entity_poly.entity_id
_entity_poly.type
_entity_poly.pdbx_seq_one_letter_code
_entity_poly.pdbx_strand_id
1 'polypeptide(L)'
;MTVISATGNQALNTLVTSTKSLTAVTTTASQQQASTTQSTAVMIGQTESASPVYSITKPALVWERSSSDLMSSKLASNFSNAGNAARFTGLGAALLERFTTYSSSYSQSVMKQTSAQSASSAANVAAQTQLHTKADNQISLSIKTASGALVDITLGSNDDGLGVQVNVSKGTLSDADRKALAGLAEGFQKAIDGLTAQPPKLDLSGLTKFDTSVLSSVDLHATLGTTNTQTLDFHADANTRSVKSTGVAGTVDISVDMSQRALLGTDNQQKQALNSYLKQINSAGNRGNADESLMAMFKDAFTALNSNYGDTATTYKTRGSEPVYFSLTKTDKNMMTGLADFTASISQTPVDTTNPMRPDETDTFSYQVSQTSSITGTGTQDRNITQKQQSHLVASYHQSLTPGLQLNLTSDRNSQNYLYYQIDDSAESTTSVQYHKGALVSASVTQSASNSTHIQKYVKGALESDTTTPESVSKTTNLLGKLQSAWENNAPRMSFQDYLNHQTLPDLSGMVLMESEPAVLKNN
;
A
#
# COMPACT_ATOMS: atom_id res chain seq x y z
N MET A 1 3.06 -55.14 -16.95
CA MET A 1 3.68 -55.86 -15.84
C MET A 1 3.30 -55.16 -14.55
N THR A 2 2.64 -55.91 -13.67
CA THR A 2 2.87 -55.96 -12.21
C THR A 2 2.66 -54.67 -11.39
N VAL A 3 1.46 -54.60 -10.80
CA VAL A 3 1.13 -54.11 -9.44
C VAL A 3 2.24 -54.34 -8.41
N ILE A 4 2.47 -53.44 -7.43
CA ILE A 4 2.43 -53.70 -5.95
C ILE A 4 2.25 -52.35 -5.19
N SER A 5 1.28 -52.37 -4.28
CA SER A 5 0.99 -51.60 -3.04
C SER A 5 2.24 -51.28 -2.17
N ALA A 6 2.28 -50.48 -1.10
CA ALA A 6 1.41 -50.36 0.07
C ALA A 6 2.07 -49.48 1.16
N THR A 7 1.23 -48.91 2.04
CA THR A 7 1.43 -48.64 3.50
C THR A 7 2.39 -47.52 3.95
N GLY A 8 2.08 -46.63 4.91
CA GLY A 8 1.08 -46.64 5.98
C GLY A 8 1.73 -46.97 7.33
N ASN A 9 1.99 -45.97 8.18
CA ASN A 9 1.61 -45.95 9.61
C ASN A 9 2.27 -44.82 10.42
N GLN A 10 1.43 -44.21 11.27
CA GLN A 10 1.83 -43.54 12.50
C GLN A 10 2.20 -44.57 13.60
N ALA A 11 3.03 -44.17 14.57
CA ALA A 11 2.86 -44.58 15.97
C ALA A 11 3.66 -43.69 16.94
N LEU A 12 2.99 -43.34 18.04
CA LEU A 12 3.48 -42.79 19.30
C LEU A 12 4.23 -43.83 20.17
N ASN A 13 4.79 -43.33 21.29
CA ASN A 13 5.32 -43.97 22.52
C ASN A 13 6.87 -43.95 22.61
N THR A 14 7.54 -43.65 23.73
CA THR A 14 7.15 -43.74 25.15
C THR A 14 8.17 -43.00 26.03
N LEU A 15 7.70 -42.49 27.18
CA LEU A 15 8.50 -42.11 28.36
C LEU A 15 9.19 -43.34 29.01
N VAL A 16 10.31 -43.14 29.72
CA VAL A 16 10.59 -43.59 31.12
C VAL A 16 12.08 -43.35 31.51
N THR A 17 12.24 -42.43 32.47
CA THR A 17 13.22 -42.24 33.57
C THR A 17 14.50 -43.10 33.70
N SER A 18 15.59 -42.44 34.15
CA SER A 18 16.23 -42.78 35.44
C SER A 18 17.06 -41.62 36.03
N THR A 19 17.07 -41.62 37.36
CA THR A 19 17.45 -40.63 38.38
C THR A 19 18.94 -40.52 38.68
N LYS A 20 19.40 -39.34 39.16
CA LYS A 20 20.13 -39.27 40.45
C LYS A 20 20.15 -37.85 41.05
N SER A 21 19.69 -37.80 42.30
CA SER A 21 19.63 -36.67 43.23
C SER A 21 21.00 -36.24 43.74
N LEU A 22 21.11 -35.00 44.24
CA LEU A 22 21.77 -34.64 45.50
C LEU A 22 21.43 -33.18 45.91
N THR A 23 21.14 -33.01 47.19
CA THR A 23 20.66 -31.79 47.86
C THR A 23 21.80 -31.08 48.59
N ALA A 24 21.82 -29.74 48.46
CA ALA A 24 22.30 -28.64 49.31
C ALA A 24 23.51 -28.80 50.28
N VAL A 25 24.40 -27.79 50.32
CA VAL A 25 24.60 -26.85 51.44
C VAL A 25 25.19 -25.51 50.93
N THR A 26 24.69 -24.43 51.52
CA THR A 26 24.97 -22.98 51.43
C THR A 26 26.41 -22.52 51.55
N THR A 27 26.78 -21.42 50.87
CA THR A 27 27.48 -20.26 51.46
C THR A 27 27.34 -19.00 50.59
N THR A 28 27.06 -17.88 51.26
CA THR A 28 27.13 -16.49 50.80
C THR A 28 28.48 -16.14 50.15
N ALA A 29 28.46 -15.44 49.01
CA ALA A 29 29.63 -14.73 48.49
C ALA A 29 29.25 -13.35 47.95
N SER A 30 29.89 -12.37 48.56
CA SER A 30 29.96 -10.94 48.26
C SER A 30 30.65 -10.63 46.93
N GLN A 31 30.38 -9.40 46.46
CA GLN A 31 30.92 -8.75 45.26
C GLN A 31 32.44 -8.94 45.06
N GLN A 32 32.86 -9.23 43.82
CA GLN A 32 34.17 -8.78 43.32
C GLN A 32 34.19 -8.68 41.79
N GLN A 33 34.65 -7.51 41.31
CA GLN A 33 34.94 -7.19 39.92
C GLN A 33 35.88 -8.23 39.30
N ALA A 34 35.51 -8.75 38.13
CA ALA A 34 36.42 -9.54 37.30
C ALA A 34 37.24 -8.60 36.41
N SER A 35 38.52 -8.48 36.78
CA SER A 35 39.60 -7.87 36.01
C SER A 35 39.78 -8.57 34.67
N THR A 36 39.86 -7.79 33.59
CA THR A 36 40.18 -8.27 32.25
C THR A 36 41.60 -8.85 32.19
N THR A 37 41.70 -10.08 31.71
CA THR A 37 42.95 -10.81 31.43
C THR A 37 43.82 -10.04 30.44
N GLN A 38 45.04 -9.68 30.83
CA GLN A 38 46.06 -9.16 29.92
C GLN A 38 46.68 -10.31 29.11
N SER A 39 46.78 -10.14 27.80
CA SER A 39 47.64 -10.96 26.94
C SER A 39 49.09 -10.48 27.06
N THR A 40 50.01 -11.43 27.15
CA THR A 40 51.46 -11.23 27.24
C THR A 40 52.02 -10.63 25.94
N ALA A 41 52.71 -9.49 26.04
CA ALA A 41 53.49 -8.92 24.95
C ALA A 41 54.98 -9.27 25.14
N VAL A 42 55.62 -9.79 24.09
CA VAL A 42 57.07 -9.97 24.01
C VAL A 42 57.65 -8.75 23.30
N MET A 43 58.54 -8.00 23.96
CA MET A 43 59.30 -6.90 23.34
C MET A 43 60.76 -7.30 23.16
N ILE A 44 61.26 -7.20 21.93
CA ILE A 44 62.69 -7.08 21.61
C ILE A 44 62.90 -5.67 21.02
N GLY A 45 63.92 -4.99 21.55
CA GLY A 45 64.09 -3.54 21.61
C GLY A 45 63.79 -2.69 20.38
N GLN A 46 63.10 -1.57 20.60
CA GLN A 46 63.65 -0.24 20.38
C GLN A 46 62.74 0.85 20.96
N THR A 47 63.39 1.95 21.34
CA THR A 47 62.89 3.21 21.86
C THR A 47 61.91 3.91 20.92
N GLU A 48 60.72 4.18 21.44
CA GLU A 48 59.79 5.30 21.23
C GLU A 48 58.36 4.77 21.36
N SER A 49 57.54 5.43 22.16
CA SER A 49 56.15 5.04 22.41
C SER A 49 55.31 5.28 21.16
N ALA A 50 55.35 4.35 20.20
CA ALA A 50 54.41 4.33 19.09
C ALA A 50 53.02 4.01 19.64
N SER A 51 52.11 4.97 19.51
CA SER A 51 50.67 4.76 19.76
C SER A 51 50.19 3.56 18.94
N PRO A 52 49.27 2.72 19.47
CA PRO A 52 48.78 1.57 18.72
C PRO A 52 48.26 2.00 17.35
N VAL A 53 48.88 1.46 16.29
CA VAL A 53 48.69 1.85 14.89
C VAL A 53 47.24 1.61 14.39
N TYR A 54 46.41 0.91 15.18
CA TYR A 54 44.98 0.73 14.91
C TYR A 54 44.18 0.82 16.21
N SER A 55 43.89 2.02 16.69
CA SER A 55 42.77 2.24 17.61
C SER A 55 41.52 2.53 16.77
N ILE A 56 40.58 1.57 16.70
CA ILE A 56 39.24 1.83 16.18
C ILE A 56 38.53 2.71 17.21
N THR A 57 38.71 4.02 17.07
CA THR A 57 38.01 4.99 17.91
C THR A 57 36.58 5.06 17.40
N LYS A 58 35.63 4.45 18.11
CA LYS A 58 34.20 4.66 17.80
C LYS A 58 33.92 6.16 17.91
N PRO A 59 33.26 6.78 16.91
CA PRO A 59 32.96 8.20 16.98
C PRO A 59 32.15 8.48 18.25
N ALA A 60 32.55 9.51 19.00
CA ALA A 60 31.77 9.94 20.16
C ALA A 60 30.37 10.34 19.70
N LEU A 61 29.35 10.04 20.50
CA LEU A 61 27.96 10.30 20.17
C LEU A 61 27.41 11.45 21.01
N VAL A 62 26.67 12.35 20.37
CA VAL A 62 25.92 13.41 21.02
C VAL A 62 24.46 13.00 21.12
N TRP A 63 23.93 12.96 22.34
CA TRP A 63 22.54 12.61 22.63
C TRP A 63 21.73 13.85 22.99
N GLU A 64 20.44 13.89 22.64
CA GLU A 64 19.53 14.94 23.08
C GLU A 64 19.28 14.87 24.60
N ARG A 65 19.10 13.65 25.11
CA ARG A 65 18.82 13.35 26.52
C ARG A 65 19.61 12.13 26.99
N SER A 66 19.61 11.87 28.30
CA SER A 66 20.25 10.68 28.89
C SER A 66 19.83 9.40 28.15
N SER A 67 20.80 8.56 27.76
CA SER A 67 20.62 7.47 26.80
C SER A 67 20.38 6.08 27.42
N SER A 68 19.87 6.03 28.66
CA SER A 68 19.70 4.78 29.41
C SER A 68 18.41 4.01 29.09
N ASP A 69 17.56 4.51 28.19
CA ASP A 69 16.28 3.88 27.86
C ASP A 69 16.35 2.97 26.62
N LEU A 70 15.32 2.14 26.45
CA LEU A 70 15.24 1.19 25.34
C LEU A 70 15.22 1.88 23.97
N MET A 71 14.61 3.06 23.84
CA MET A 71 14.57 3.78 22.56
C MET A 71 15.96 4.30 22.21
N SER A 72 16.71 4.83 23.17
CA SER A 72 18.13 5.18 22.97
C SER A 72 18.97 3.98 22.53
N SER A 73 18.74 2.79 23.09
CA SER A 73 19.46 1.59 22.64
C SER A 73 19.16 1.23 21.17
N LYS A 74 17.89 1.35 20.74
CA LYS A 74 17.48 1.13 19.34
C LYS A 74 18.07 2.19 18.41
N LEU A 75 18.00 3.46 18.79
CA LEU A 75 18.61 4.56 18.03
C LEU A 75 20.11 4.34 17.83
N ALA A 76 20.84 3.98 18.89
CA ALA A 76 22.28 3.73 18.80
C ALA A 76 22.62 2.57 17.85
N SER A 77 21.85 1.47 17.95
CA SER A 77 21.99 0.32 17.07
C SER A 77 21.73 0.70 15.61
N ASN A 78 20.60 1.36 15.36
CA ASN A 78 20.16 1.74 14.02
C ASN A 78 21.08 2.78 13.38
N PHE A 79 21.60 3.72 14.18
CA PHE A 79 22.52 4.76 13.72
C PHE A 79 23.81 4.19 13.11
N SER A 80 24.26 3.03 13.61
CA SER A 80 25.45 2.34 13.11
C SER A 80 25.26 1.70 11.72
N ASN A 81 24.03 1.66 11.21
CA ASN A 81 23.72 1.12 9.89
C ASN A 81 23.80 2.20 8.79
N ALA A 82 24.30 1.80 7.62
CA ALA A 82 24.54 2.69 6.48
C ALA A 82 23.34 2.90 5.54
N GLY A 83 22.20 2.20 5.74
CA GLY A 83 21.03 2.27 4.86
C GLY A 83 19.77 2.79 5.54
N ASN A 84 18.92 3.50 4.79
CA ASN A 84 17.67 4.10 5.29
C ASN A 84 16.74 3.08 5.97
N ALA A 85 16.54 1.89 5.37
CA ALA A 85 15.71 0.83 5.97
C ALA A 85 16.20 0.39 7.34
N ALA A 86 17.51 0.13 7.44
CA ALA A 86 18.15 -0.32 8.67
C ALA A 86 18.21 0.77 9.76
N ARG A 87 18.04 2.04 9.38
CA ARG A 87 18.03 3.18 10.30
C ARG A 87 16.67 3.38 10.98
N PHE A 88 15.57 3.03 10.32
CA PHE A 88 14.23 3.16 10.90
C PHE A 88 13.64 1.84 11.43
N THR A 89 14.38 0.74 11.32
CA THR A 89 13.92 -0.59 11.76
C THR A 89 13.43 -0.60 13.20
N GLY A 90 12.15 -0.94 13.38
CA GLY A 90 11.49 -1.08 14.67
C GLY A 90 11.30 0.21 15.47
N LEU A 91 11.64 1.39 14.93
CA LEU A 91 11.45 2.67 15.61
C LEU A 91 9.98 3.10 15.57
N GLY A 92 9.30 2.96 14.43
CA GLY A 92 7.90 3.35 14.28
C GLY A 92 6.99 2.56 15.22
N ALA A 93 7.16 1.23 15.25
CA ALA A 93 6.43 0.36 16.18
C ALA A 93 6.69 0.76 17.64
N ALA A 94 7.96 0.93 18.03
CA ALA A 94 8.33 1.25 19.40
C ALA A 94 7.77 2.61 19.88
N LEU A 95 7.62 3.59 18.98
CA LEU A 95 7.03 4.89 19.32
C LEU A 95 5.53 4.78 19.61
N LEU A 96 4.80 3.97 18.85
CA LEU A 96 3.36 3.73 19.08
C LEU A 96 3.12 2.79 20.28
N GLU A 97 3.93 1.75 20.45
CA GLU A 97 3.85 0.83 21.59
C GLU A 97 4.12 1.54 22.93
N ARG A 98 4.86 2.65 22.92
CA ARG A 98 5.09 3.47 24.12
C ARG A 98 3.78 3.92 24.77
N PHE A 99 2.70 4.09 23.99
CA PHE A 99 1.39 4.48 24.52
C PHE A 99 0.73 3.43 25.44
N THR A 100 1.23 2.19 25.45
CA THR A 100 0.82 1.18 26.43
C THR A 100 1.19 1.55 27.86
N THR A 101 2.26 2.33 28.04
CA THR A 101 2.83 2.69 29.36
C THR A 101 2.80 4.19 29.63
N TYR A 102 2.97 5.02 28.60
CA TYR A 102 3.11 6.48 28.73
C TYR A 102 2.06 7.22 27.91
N SER A 103 1.62 8.39 28.36
CA SER A 103 0.65 9.24 27.62
C SER A 103 1.23 10.59 27.19
N SER A 104 2.53 10.82 27.43
CA SER A 104 3.20 12.11 27.22
C SER A 104 4.02 12.13 25.94
N SER A 105 4.33 13.34 25.46
CA SER A 105 5.34 13.59 24.43
C SER A 105 6.71 12.98 24.77
N TYR A 106 7.51 12.72 23.74
CA TYR A 106 8.84 12.13 23.80
C TYR A 106 9.73 12.71 22.70
N SER A 107 11.01 12.88 22.96
CA SER A 107 11.99 13.33 21.95
C SER A 107 13.35 12.78 22.30
N GLN A 108 14.04 12.22 21.32
CA GLN A 108 15.41 11.74 21.45
C GLN A 108 16.10 11.75 20.09
N SER A 109 17.38 12.08 20.08
CA SER A 109 18.22 11.98 18.89
C SER A 109 19.65 11.60 19.24
N VAL A 110 20.34 11.03 18.26
CA VAL A 110 21.75 10.65 18.33
C VAL A 110 22.46 11.18 17.10
N MET A 111 23.64 11.77 17.29
CA MET A 111 24.47 12.29 16.20
C MET A 111 25.94 11.96 16.42
N LYS A 112 26.73 11.91 15.34
CA LYS A 112 28.20 11.88 15.44
C LYS A 112 28.69 13.19 16.04
N GLN A 113 29.55 13.10 17.05
CA GLN A 113 30.30 14.25 17.54
C GLN A 113 31.42 14.57 16.55
N THR A 114 31.37 15.76 15.96
CA THR A 114 32.51 16.29 15.20
C THR A 114 33.52 16.89 16.18
N SER A 115 34.82 16.73 15.90
CA SER A 115 35.93 17.05 16.82
C SER A 115 36.01 18.53 17.25
N ALA A 116 35.22 19.41 16.63
CA ALA A 116 35.20 20.84 16.89
C ALA A 116 34.13 21.31 17.90
N GLN A 117 33.21 20.44 18.37
CA GLN A 117 32.01 20.88 19.10
C GLN A 117 31.76 20.09 20.39
N SER A 118 31.50 20.81 21.49
CA SER A 118 30.97 20.24 22.74
C SER A 118 29.53 19.77 22.54
N ALA A 119 29.12 18.71 23.24
CA ALA A 119 27.77 18.11 23.18
C ALA A 119 26.64 19.15 23.33
N SER A 120 26.84 20.19 24.16
CA SER A 120 25.86 21.26 24.43
C SER A 120 26.00 22.51 23.56
N SER A 121 26.79 22.47 22.48
CA SER A 121 26.94 23.61 21.57
C SER A 121 25.61 23.97 20.89
N ALA A 122 25.39 25.27 20.64
CA ALA A 122 24.19 25.74 19.92
C ALA A 122 24.04 25.07 18.54
N ALA A 123 25.16 24.72 17.89
CA ALA A 123 25.18 23.97 16.64
C ALA A 123 24.59 22.56 16.79
N ASN A 124 24.93 21.83 17.86
CA ASN A 124 24.36 20.51 18.11
C ASN A 124 22.85 20.60 18.39
N VAL A 125 22.40 21.58 19.17
CA VAL A 125 20.96 21.77 19.43
C VAL A 125 20.20 22.07 18.13
N ALA A 126 20.77 22.90 17.25
CA ALA A 126 20.18 23.19 15.94
C ALA A 126 20.12 21.93 15.05
N ALA A 127 21.20 21.14 15.01
CA ALA A 127 21.24 19.89 14.24
C ALA A 127 20.24 18.84 14.77
N GLN A 128 20.11 18.71 16.09
CA GLN A 128 19.09 17.84 16.72
C GLN A 128 17.67 18.30 16.38
N THR A 129 17.42 19.61 16.41
CA THR A 129 16.13 20.18 16.01
C THR A 129 15.83 19.86 14.55
N GLN A 130 16.83 19.99 13.67
CA GLN A 130 16.68 19.67 12.25
C GLN A 130 16.32 18.20 12.01
N LEU A 131 16.84 17.26 12.78
CA LEU A 131 16.44 15.84 12.68
C LEU A 131 14.95 15.64 12.96
N HIS A 132 14.32 16.50 13.75
CA HIS A 132 12.89 16.41 14.05
C HIS A 132 12.01 17.15 13.05
N THR A 133 12.54 18.17 12.35
CA THR A 133 11.70 19.07 11.52
C THR A 133 12.02 19.04 10.03
N LYS A 134 13.26 18.72 9.63
CA LYS A 134 13.74 18.83 8.25
C LYS A 134 14.98 17.96 8.00
N ALA A 135 14.83 16.67 8.25
CA ALA A 135 15.85 15.68 7.93
C ALA A 135 15.89 15.38 6.42
N ASP A 136 17.02 14.86 5.93
CA ASP A 136 17.20 14.40 4.54
C ASP A 136 16.23 13.24 4.21
N ASN A 137 15.94 12.44 5.24
CA ASN A 137 14.90 11.42 5.22
C ASN A 137 13.99 11.67 6.41
N GLN A 138 12.73 11.99 6.15
CA GLN A 138 11.74 12.30 7.18
C GLN A 138 10.47 11.48 6.95
N ILE A 139 10.00 10.81 8.01
CA ILE A 139 8.72 10.10 8.03
C ILE A 139 7.91 10.67 9.19
N SER A 140 6.70 11.14 8.93
CA SER A 140 5.81 11.70 9.93
C SER A 140 4.44 11.03 9.90
N LEU A 141 3.93 10.66 11.07
CA LEU A 141 2.59 10.09 11.24
C LEU A 141 1.80 11.02 12.17
N SER A 142 0.69 11.57 11.68
CA SER A 142 -0.24 12.37 12.46
C SER A 142 -1.53 11.59 12.68
N ILE A 143 -1.97 11.49 13.93
CA ILE A 143 -3.17 10.74 14.32
C ILE A 143 -4.06 11.65 15.12
N LYS A 144 -5.28 11.85 14.65
CA LYS A 144 -6.31 12.59 15.38
C LYS A 144 -7.26 11.61 16.03
N THR A 145 -7.45 11.76 17.33
CA THR A 145 -8.42 10.97 18.10
C THR A 145 -9.83 11.60 18.03
N ALA A 146 -10.86 10.78 18.21
CA ALA A 146 -12.24 11.25 18.29
C ALA A 146 -12.48 12.15 19.52
N SER A 147 -11.65 12.03 20.56
CA SER A 147 -11.65 12.90 21.74
C SER A 147 -11.01 14.29 21.48
N GLY A 148 -10.37 14.48 20.33
CA GLY A 148 -9.76 15.75 19.91
C GLY A 148 -8.26 15.88 20.15
N ALA A 149 -7.63 14.91 20.84
CA ALA A 149 -6.18 14.86 20.98
C ALA A 149 -5.51 14.58 19.62
N LEU A 150 -4.38 15.23 19.38
CA LEU A 150 -3.53 15.08 18.20
C LEU A 150 -2.18 14.49 18.60
N VAL A 151 -1.78 13.40 17.93
CA VAL A 151 -0.50 12.73 18.15
C VAL A 151 0.32 12.82 16.87
N ASP A 152 1.42 13.56 16.92
CA ASP A 152 2.37 13.69 15.82
C ASP A 152 3.64 12.91 16.15
N ILE A 153 4.01 11.98 15.28
CA ILE A 153 5.23 11.17 15.39
C ILE A 153 6.13 11.54 14.23
N THR A 154 7.40 11.78 14.49
CA THR A 154 8.39 12.05 13.44
C THR A 154 9.62 11.18 13.64
N LEU A 155 10.12 10.60 12.54
CA LEU A 155 11.40 9.92 12.44
C LEU A 155 12.22 10.66 11.39
N GLY A 156 13.44 11.05 11.74
CA GLY A 156 14.33 11.77 10.84
C GLY A 156 15.73 11.18 10.82
N SER A 157 16.33 11.11 9.65
CA SER A 157 17.68 10.59 9.44
C SER A 157 18.45 11.43 8.43
N ASN A 158 19.66 11.81 8.82
CA ASN A 158 20.70 12.40 7.97
C ASN A 158 21.96 11.53 8.05
N ASP A 159 22.98 11.83 7.25
CA ASP A 159 24.26 11.09 7.26
C ASP A 159 24.90 11.00 8.65
N ASP A 160 24.74 12.05 9.46
CA ASP A 160 25.37 12.19 10.76
C ASP A 160 24.41 12.13 11.94
N GLY A 161 23.11 11.92 11.71
CA GLY A 161 22.14 11.88 12.81
C GLY A 161 20.91 11.02 12.56
N LEU A 162 20.28 10.59 13.66
CA LEU A 162 19.00 9.90 13.69
C LEU A 162 18.18 10.44 14.86
N GLY A 163 16.93 10.82 14.61
CA GLY A 163 16.04 11.43 15.59
C GLY A 163 14.65 10.84 15.53
N VAL A 164 14.00 10.80 16.69
CA VAL A 164 12.58 10.45 16.83
C VAL A 164 11.88 11.42 17.78
N GLN A 165 10.64 11.74 17.46
CA GLN A 165 9.80 12.61 18.27
C GLN A 165 8.35 12.12 18.29
N VAL A 166 7.69 12.31 19.43
CA VAL A 166 6.26 12.14 19.64
C VAL A 166 5.75 13.39 20.34
N ASN A 167 4.77 14.06 19.76
CA ASN A 167 4.09 15.20 20.36
C ASN A 167 2.62 14.86 20.56
N VAL A 168 2.14 14.96 21.80
CA VAL A 168 0.71 14.88 22.12
C VAL A 168 0.21 16.29 22.39
N SER A 169 -0.75 16.75 21.61
CA SER A 169 -1.30 18.11 21.69
C SER A 169 -2.83 18.11 21.58
N LYS A 170 -3.43 19.29 21.77
CA LYS A 170 -4.89 19.54 21.60
C LYS A 170 -5.83 18.66 22.46
N GLY A 171 -5.30 17.90 23.40
CA GLY A 171 -6.09 17.06 24.32
C GLY A 171 -5.21 16.10 25.13
N THR A 172 -5.86 15.22 25.89
CA THR A 172 -5.22 14.13 26.65
C THR A 172 -5.69 12.78 26.11
N LEU A 173 -4.80 11.79 26.10
CA LEU A 173 -5.11 10.46 25.59
C LEU A 173 -5.82 9.59 26.63
N SER A 174 -7.03 9.15 26.30
CA SER A 174 -7.76 8.13 27.07
C SER A 174 -7.14 6.74 26.90
N ASP A 175 -7.56 5.78 27.73
CA ASP A 175 -7.11 4.38 27.62
C ASP A 175 -7.49 3.75 26.26
N ALA A 176 -8.66 4.13 25.72
CA ALA A 176 -9.10 3.71 24.39
C ALA A 176 -8.20 4.30 23.30
N ASP A 177 -7.88 5.59 23.38
CA ASP A 177 -6.98 6.26 22.43
C ASP A 177 -5.61 5.57 22.45
N ARG A 178 -5.04 5.35 23.63
CA ARG A 178 -3.72 4.69 23.79
C ARG A 178 -3.70 3.28 23.22
N LYS A 179 -4.77 2.51 23.43
CA LYS A 179 -4.90 1.15 22.86
C LYS A 179 -5.00 1.20 21.33
N ALA A 180 -5.76 2.14 20.77
CA ALA A 180 -5.89 2.30 19.33
C ALA A 180 -4.58 2.75 18.68
N LEU A 181 -3.86 3.69 19.29
CA LEU A 181 -2.52 4.11 18.86
C LEU A 181 -1.54 2.94 18.85
N ALA A 182 -1.47 2.17 19.93
CA ALA A 182 -0.62 0.98 19.99
C ALA A 182 -1.02 -0.08 18.94
N GLY A 183 -2.31 -0.18 18.60
CA GLY A 183 -2.82 -1.07 17.56
C GLY A 183 -2.32 -0.76 16.14
N LEU A 184 -1.84 0.46 15.89
CA LEU A 184 -1.26 0.88 14.60
C LEU A 184 0.24 0.54 14.48
N ALA A 185 0.90 0.10 15.56
CA ALA A 185 2.35 -0.06 15.63
C ALA A 185 2.94 -0.93 14.50
N GLU A 186 2.37 -2.12 14.29
CA GLU A 186 2.82 -3.03 13.23
C GLU A 186 2.59 -2.44 11.83
N GLY A 187 1.42 -1.82 11.62
CA GLY A 187 1.07 -1.20 10.35
C GLY A 187 1.99 -0.04 9.98
N PHE A 188 2.30 0.82 10.96
CA PHE A 188 3.22 1.93 10.75
C PHE A 188 4.64 1.46 10.46
N GLN A 189 5.12 0.43 11.18
CA GLN A 189 6.45 -0.12 10.92
C GLN A 189 6.53 -0.76 9.52
N LYS A 190 5.50 -1.50 9.10
CA LYS A 190 5.44 -2.06 7.75
C LYS A 190 5.44 -1.00 6.66
N ALA A 191 4.73 0.11 6.86
CA ALA A 191 4.77 1.24 5.93
C ALA A 191 6.20 1.82 5.82
N ILE A 192 6.90 2.01 6.94
CA ILE A 192 8.30 2.45 6.96
C ILE A 192 9.22 1.45 6.24
N ASP A 193 9.10 0.16 6.57
CA ASP A 193 9.94 -0.90 6.02
C ASP A 193 9.71 -1.03 4.50
N GLY A 194 8.47 -0.91 4.04
CA GLY A 194 8.11 -0.92 2.62
C GLY A 194 8.68 0.29 1.86
N LEU A 195 8.52 1.50 2.39
CA LEU A 195 9.01 2.73 1.76
C LEU A 195 10.54 2.77 1.65
N THR A 196 11.23 2.12 2.56
CA THR A 196 12.70 2.10 2.62
C THR A 196 13.31 0.86 1.98
N ALA A 197 12.49 -0.10 1.53
CA ALA A 197 12.93 -1.28 0.80
C ALA A 197 13.49 -0.92 -0.59
N GLN A 198 14.25 -1.85 -1.17
CA GLN A 198 14.77 -1.74 -2.53
C GLN A 198 14.36 -2.99 -3.33
N PRO A 199 13.46 -2.88 -4.32
CA PRO A 199 12.67 -1.69 -4.68
C PRO A 199 11.64 -1.30 -3.60
N PRO A 200 11.18 -0.04 -3.58
CA PRO A 200 10.18 0.45 -2.62
C PRO A 200 8.82 -0.23 -2.80
N LYS A 201 8.06 -0.31 -1.71
CA LYS A 201 6.70 -0.89 -1.64
C LYS A 201 5.78 -0.03 -0.79
N LEU A 202 4.46 -0.18 -0.99
CA LEU A 202 3.44 0.57 -0.26
C LEU A 202 2.61 -0.34 0.67
N ASP A 203 3.18 -0.79 1.78
CA ASP A 203 2.45 -1.59 2.78
C ASP A 203 1.67 -0.69 3.76
N LEU A 204 0.58 -0.12 3.27
CA LEU A 204 -0.29 0.81 4.00
C LEU A 204 -1.49 0.11 4.66
N SER A 205 -1.62 -1.20 4.46
CA SER A 205 -2.80 -1.98 4.84
C SER A 205 -3.09 -1.97 6.35
N GLY A 206 -2.06 -1.87 7.19
CA GLY A 206 -2.20 -1.77 8.63
C GLY A 206 -2.69 -0.40 9.11
N LEU A 207 -2.46 0.65 8.32
CA LEU A 207 -2.86 2.03 8.64
C LEU A 207 -4.33 2.31 8.31
N THR A 208 -5.02 1.40 7.61
CA THR A 208 -6.47 1.50 7.35
C THR A 208 -7.33 0.74 8.36
N LYS A 209 -6.70 0.00 9.29
CA LYS A 209 -7.37 -0.89 10.26
C LYS A 209 -7.61 -0.22 11.62
N PHE A 210 -8.28 0.92 11.62
CA PHE A 210 -8.66 1.60 12.86
C PHE A 210 -10.16 1.81 12.97
N ASP A 211 -10.63 1.91 14.21
CA ASP A 211 -12.00 2.28 14.52
C ASP A 211 -12.14 3.81 14.45
N THR A 212 -12.93 4.28 13.49
CA THR A 212 -13.18 5.71 13.27
C THR A 212 -13.90 6.40 14.43
N SER A 213 -14.53 5.63 15.32
CA SER A 213 -15.13 6.15 16.56
C SER A 213 -14.11 6.44 17.65
N VAL A 214 -12.87 5.94 17.52
CA VAL A 214 -11.75 6.19 18.44
C VAL A 214 -10.69 7.08 17.79
N LEU A 215 -10.28 6.78 16.55
CA LEU A 215 -9.33 7.59 15.78
C LEU A 215 -10.06 8.24 14.61
N SER A 216 -10.15 9.56 14.58
CA SER A 216 -10.85 10.27 13.51
C SER A 216 -10.06 10.32 12.20
N SER A 217 -8.72 10.38 12.25
CA SER A 217 -7.88 10.33 11.05
C SER A 217 -6.48 9.78 11.34
N VAL A 218 -5.87 9.20 10.31
CA VAL A 218 -4.47 8.77 10.28
C VAL A 218 -3.84 9.32 9.00
N ASP A 219 -2.80 10.11 9.16
CA ASP A 219 -2.09 10.81 8.09
C ASP A 219 -0.61 10.41 8.13
N LEU A 220 -0.06 9.91 7.02
CA LEU A 220 1.36 9.54 6.91
C LEU A 220 1.99 10.38 5.80
N HIS A 221 3.06 11.09 6.15
CA HIS A 221 3.89 11.83 5.22
C HIS A 221 5.30 11.27 5.23
N ALA A 222 5.92 11.07 4.06
CA ALA A 222 7.32 10.71 3.96
C ALA A 222 8.02 11.48 2.84
N THR A 223 9.28 11.85 3.10
CA THR A 223 10.22 12.41 2.12
C THR A 223 11.55 11.69 2.32
N LEU A 224 12.01 10.93 1.33
CA LEU A 224 13.22 10.12 1.40
C LEU A 224 14.20 10.50 0.30
N GLY A 225 15.44 10.84 0.68
CA GLY A 225 16.51 11.23 -0.24
C GLY A 225 16.44 12.70 -0.70
N THR A 226 17.59 13.24 -1.10
CA THR A 226 17.77 14.67 -1.43
C THR A 226 17.88 14.96 -2.93
N THR A 227 18.33 14.02 -3.75
CA THR A 227 18.47 14.18 -5.22
C THR A 227 17.35 13.50 -5.99
N ASN A 228 17.02 12.28 -5.59
CA ASN A 228 16.02 11.41 -6.21
C ASN A 228 14.89 11.19 -5.20
N THR A 229 14.31 12.31 -4.75
CA THR A 229 13.39 12.31 -3.61
C THR A 229 12.17 11.45 -3.91
N GLN A 230 11.92 10.50 -3.03
CA GLN A 230 10.68 9.76 -2.95
C GLN A 230 9.76 10.42 -1.93
N THR A 231 8.56 10.82 -2.35
CA THR A 231 7.53 11.36 -1.45
C THR A 231 6.38 10.38 -1.28
N LEU A 232 5.71 10.46 -0.13
CA LEU A 232 4.43 9.79 0.14
C LEU A 232 3.54 10.74 0.94
N ASP A 233 2.29 10.88 0.51
CA ASP A 233 1.21 11.47 1.28
C ASP A 233 0.08 10.45 1.35
N PHE A 234 -0.23 9.95 2.54
CA PHE A 234 -1.33 9.03 2.81
C PHE A 234 -2.29 9.64 3.81
N HIS A 235 -3.59 9.44 3.59
CA HIS A 235 -4.66 9.84 4.47
C HIS A 235 -5.68 8.72 4.59
N ALA A 236 -6.21 8.51 5.78
CA ALA A 236 -7.38 7.68 6.03
C ALA A 236 -8.25 8.28 7.14
N ASP A 237 -9.54 8.42 6.87
CA ASP A 237 -10.55 8.80 7.86
C ASP A 237 -11.87 8.03 7.63
N ALA A 238 -12.97 8.52 8.21
CA ALA A 238 -14.29 7.88 8.07
C ALA A 238 -14.90 7.99 6.66
N ASN A 239 -14.48 8.99 5.89
CA ASN A 239 -15.09 9.43 4.63
C ASN A 239 -14.19 9.20 3.42
N THR A 240 -12.88 9.25 3.58
CA THR A 240 -11.93 9.17 2.48
C THR A 240 -10.68 8.40 2.87
N ARG A 241 -10.07 7.77 1.87
CA ARG A 241 -8.71 7.25 1.96
C ARG A 241 -7.96 7.67 0.70
N SER A 242 -6.76 8.19 0.84
CA SER A 242 -5.96 8.59 -0.31
C SER A 242 -4.49 8.26 -0.12
N VAL A 243 -3.80 8.05 -1.23
CA VAL A 243 -2.35 7.94 -1.26
C VAL A 243 -1.82 8.58 -2.53
N LYS A 244 -0.79 9.39 -2.37
CA LYS A 244 0.02 9.91 -3.46
C LYS A 244 1.48 9.60 -3.18
N SER A 245 2.14 8.93 -4.12
CA SER A 245 3.54 8.56 -4.04
C SER A 245 4.25 9.02 -5.32
N THR A 246 5.33 9.78 -5.20
CA THR A 246 6.11 10.26 -6.35
C THR A 246 7.58 9.94 -6.12
N GLY A 247 8.22 9.32 -7.11
CA GLY A 247 9.65 9.04 -7.08
C GLY A 247 10.23 9.00 -8.49
N VAL A 248 11.46 8.49 -8.60
CA VAL A 248 12.20 8.46 -9.89
C VAL A 248 11.47 7.69 -10.99
N ALA A 249 10.82 6.58 -10.64
CA ALA A 249 10.12 5.74 -11.60
C ALA A 249 8.80 6.36 -12.07
N GLY A 250 8.15 7.21 -11.26
CA GLY A 250 6.86 7.77 -11.61
C GLY A 250 6.02 8.19 -10.40
N THR A 251 4.73 8.36 -10.65
CA THR A 251 3.73 8.75 -9.66
C THR A 251 2.60 7.72 -9.58
N VAL A 252 2.16 7.44 -8.36
CA VAL A 252 0.93 6.71 -8.02
C VAL A 252 0.02 7.66 -7.26
N ASP A 253 -1.24 7.79 -7.67
CA ASP A 253 -2.23 8.66 -7.03
C ASP A 253 -3.59 7.95 -6.97
N ILE A 254 -4.09 7.69 -5.76
CA ILE A 254 -5.32 6.94 -5.51
C ILE A 254 -6.14 7.66 -4.44
N SER A 255 -7.44 7.77 -4.68
CA SER A 255 -8.42 8.27 -3.71
C SER A 255 -9.66 7.37 -3.72
N VAL A 256 -10.17 7.06 -2.53
CA VAL A 256 -11.35 6.22 -2.30
C VAL A 256 -12.35 6.99 -1.44
N ASP A 257 -13.59 7.10 -1.93
CA ASP A 257 -14.71 7.73 -1.25
C ASP A 257 -15.48 6.69 -0.42
N MET A 258 -15.28 6.76 0.89
CA MET A 258 -15.91 5.92 1.90
C MET A 258 -17.24 6.48 2.41
N SER A 259 -17.68 7.66 1.95
CA SER A 259 -18.89 8.32 2.44
C SER A 259 -20.17 7.55 2.09
N GLN A 260 -20.18 6.85 0.96
CA GLN A 260 -21.33 6.08 0.47
C GLN A 260 -21.35 4.64 1.00
N ARG A 261 -21.22 4.46 2.32
CA ARG A 261 -21.15 3.12 2.96
C ARG A 261 -22.33 2.19 2.64
N ALA A 262 -23.48 2.75 2.28
CA ALA A 262 -24.65 1.98 1.87
C ALA A 262 -24.39 1.09 0.63
N LEU A 263 -23.48 1.51 -0.27
CA LEU A 263 -23.09 0.77 -1.48
C LEU A 263 -22.12 -0.38 -1.23
N LEU A 264 -21.49 -0.43 -0.06
CA LEU A 264 -20.52 -1.47 0.24
C LEU A 264 -21.18 -2.84 0.23
N GLY A 265 -20.57 -3.73 -0.55
CA GLY A 265 -20.96 -5.11 -0.72
C GLY A 265 -20.54 -5.97 0.47
N THR A 266 -20.78 -7.28 0.34
CA THR A 266 -20.23 -8.26 1.30
C THR A 266 -18.70 -8.40 1.12
N ASP A 267 -18.00 -8.92 2.13
CA ASP A 267 -16.55 -9.17 2.03
C ASP A 267 -16.17 -10.02 0.81
N ASN A 268 -16.99 -11.01 0.45
CA ASN A 268 -16.74 -11.85 -0.72
C ASN A 268 -16.86 -11.05 -2.02
N GLN A 269 -17.90 -10.22 -2.10
CA GLN A 269 -18.14 -9.34 -3.25
C GLN A 269 -17.02 -8.30 -3.40
N GLN A 270 -16.59 -7.69 -2.30
CA GLN A 270 -15.46 -6.76 -2.27
C GLN A 270 -14.17 -7.44 -2.75
N LYS A 271 -13.86 -8.65 -2.26
CA LYS A 271 -12.69 -9.42 -2.69
C LYS A 271 -12.74 -9.77 -4.17
N GLN A 272 -13.91 -10.17 -4.68
CA GLN A 272 -14.09 -10.50 -6.10
C GLN A 272 -13.85 -9.26 -6.98
N ALA A 273 -14.45 -8.12 -6.62
CA ALA A 273 -14.26 -6.87 -7.34
C ALA A 273 -12.79 -6.42 -7.30
N LEU A 274 -12.17 -6.42 -6.11
CA LEU A 274 -10.75 -6.09 -5.95
C LEU A 274 -9.86 -6.97 -6.81
N ASN A 275 -10.07 -8.29 -6.81
CA ASN A 275 -9.29 -9.21 -7.65
C ASN A 275 -9.49 -8.94 -9.14
N SER A 276 -10.69 -8.58 -9.57
CA SER A 276 -10.97 -8.21 -10.96
C SER A 276 -10.21 -6.95 -11.38
N TYR A 277 -10.24 -5.90 -10.56
CA TYR A 277 -9.45 -4.70 -10.81
C TYR A 277 -7.95 -4.98 -10.82
N LEU A 278 -7.43 -5.77 -9.89
CA LEU A 278 -6.02 -6.16 -9.87
C LEU A 278 -5.63 -6.95 -11.13
N LYS A 279 -6.51 -7.79 -11.66
CA LYS A 279 -6.30 -8.48 -12.95
C LYS A 279 -6.23 -7.49 -14.11
N GLN A 280 -7.14 -6.52 -14.17
CA GLN A 280 -7.15 -5.48 -15.22
C GLN A 280 -5.90 -4.61 -15.15
N ILE A 281 -5.54 -4.14 -13.95
CA ILE A 281 -4.31 -3.38 -13.70
C ILE A 281 -3.08 -4.16 -14.18
N ASN A 282 -3.02 -5.46 -13.90
CA ASN A 282 -1.92 -6.31 -14.33
C ASN A 282 -1.90 -6.50 -15.87
N SER A 283 -3.06 -6.67 -16.49
CA SER A 283 -3.18 -6.78 -17.96
C SER A 283 -2.72 -5.49 -18.63
N ALA A 284 -3.15 -4.33 -18.11
CA ALA A 284 -2.74 -3.01 -18.60
C ALA A 284 -1.23 -2.78 -18.45
N GLY A 285 -0.65 -3.13 -17.29
CA GLY A 285 0.80 -3.03 -17.06
C GLY A 285 1.62 -3.88 -18.04
N ASN A 286 1.19 -5.12 -18.28
CA ASN A 286 1.84 -6.00 -19.27
C ASN A 286 1.68 -5.47 -20.70
N ARG A 287 0.49 -4.96 -21.05
CA ARG A 287 0.18 -4.46 -22.38
C ARG A 287 0.91 -3.15 -22.71
N GLY A 288 1.11 -2.29 -21.71
CA GLY A 288 1.83 -1.03 -21.84
C GLY A 288 3.33 -1.09 -21.49
N ASN A 289 3.87 -2.28 -21.21
CA ASN A 289 5.28 -2.48 -20.82
C ASN A 289 5.71 -1.58 -19.64
N ALA A 290 4.88 -1.51 -18.60
CA ALA A 290 5.11 -0.69 -17.42
C ALA A 290 6.28 -1.16 -16.56
N ASP A 291 6.90 -0.24 -15.81
CA ASP A 291 7.85 -0.60 -14.75
C ASP A 291 7.22 -1.50 -13.69
N GLU A 292 7.80 -2.69 -13.47
CA GLU A 292 7.26 -3.71 -12.58
C GLU A 292 7.18 -3.24 -11.12
N SER A 293 8.15 -2.43 -10.67
CA SER A 293 8.20 -1.96 -9.27
C SER A 293 7.14 -0.88 -9.01
N LEU A 294 6.96 0.05 -9.96
CA LEU A 294 5.90 1.05 -9.93
C LEU A 294 4.52 0.40 -9.98
N MET A 295 4.33 -0.62 -10.84
CA MET A 295 3.10 -1.40 -10.89
C MET A 295 2.82 -2.17 -9.59
N ALA A 296 3.86 -2.71 -8.95
CA ALA A 296 3.72 -3.35 -7.64
C ALA A 296 3.25 -2.35 -6.57
N MET A 297 3.87 -1.16 -6.51
CA MET A 297 3.44 -0.09 -5.59
C MET A 297 1.98 0.32 -5.84
N PHE A 298 1.57 0.46 -7.10
CA PHE A 298 0.19 0.80 -7.45
C PHE A 298 -0.80 -0.27 -6.97
N LYS A 299 -0.47 -1.56 -7.15
CA LYS A 299 -1.31 -2.69 -6.69
C LYS A 299 -1.37 -2.77 -5.17
N ASP A 300 -0.25 -2.56 -4.48
CA ASP A 300 -0.18 -2.56 -3.02
C ASP A 300 -1.06 -1.43 -2.44
N ALA A 301 -0.93 -0.21 -2.97
CA ALA A 301 -1.75 0.94 -2.61
C ALA A 301 -3.23 0.73 -2.90
N PHE A 302 -3.57 0.28 -4.11
CA PHE A 302 -4.96 0.02 -4.51
C PHE A 302 -5.62 -1.01 -3.59
N THR A 303 -4.89 -2.07 -3.24
CA THR A 303 -5.32 -3.10 -2.30
C THR A 303 -5.51 -2.54 -0.91
N ALA A 304 -4.55 -1.77 -0.39
CA ALA A 304 -4.60 -1.22 0.97
C ALA A 304 -5.81 -0.29 1.17
N LEU A 305 -6.10 0.57 0.20
CA LEU A 305 -7.18 1.57 0.28
C LEU A 305 -8.58 0.94 0.10
N ASN A 306 -8.70 -0.08 -0.76
CA ASN A 306 -9.96 -0.82 -1.03
C ASN A 306 -10.15 -2.07 -0.16
N SER A 307 -9.42 -2.19 0.95
CA SER A 307 -9.57 -3.26 1.93
C SER A 307 -10.07 -2.75 3.27
N ASN A 308 -10.52 -3.64 4.16
CA ASN A 308 -10.87 -3.29 5.55
C ASN A 308 -11.89 -2.14 5.65
N TYR A 309 -13.03 -2.24 4.95
CA TYR A 309 -14.09 -1.22 5.05
C TYR A 309 -14.73 -1.13 6.46
N GLY A 310 -14.35 -2.03 7.38
CA GLY A 310 -14.92 -2.17 8.71
C GLY A 310 -16.20 -2.99 8.69
N ASP A 311 -16.80 -3.21 9.85
CA ASP A 311 -18.11 -3.86 9.91
C ASP A 311 -19.13 -3.01 9.13
N THR A 312 -19.68 -3.60 8.07
CA THR A 312 -20.81 -3.06 7.30
C THR A 312 -22.12 -3.09 8.09
N ALA A 313 -22.05 -3.33 9.41
CA ALA A 313 -23.16 -3.47 10.33
C ALA A 313 -23.92 -2.15 10.50
N THR A 314 -24.82 -1.87 9.55
CA THR A 314 -26.24 -1.49 9.75
C THR A 314 -26.60 -0.63 10.96
N THR A 315 -25.74 0.30 11.36
CA THR A 315 -26.06 1.20 12.48
C THR A 315 -25.53 2.59 12.22
N TYR A 316 -26.11 3.27 11.23
CA TYR A 316 -26.36 4.69 11.42
C TYR A 316 -27.35 4.81 12.59
N LYS A 317 -26.83 5.07 13.79
CA LYS A 317 -27.64 5.66 14.85
C LYS A 317 -27.98 7.07 14.37
N THR A 318 -29.23 7.25 13.96
CA THR A 318 -29.85 8.55 13.68
C THR A 318 -29.72 9.45 14.91
N ARG A 319 -28.68 10.29 14.94
CA ARG A 319 -28.74 11.53 15.70
C ARG A 319 -29.51 12.51 14.82
N GLY A 320 -30.67 12.95 15.30
CA GLY A 320 -31.71 13.59 14.51
C GLY A 320 -31.19 14.69 13.59
N SER A 321 -31.72 14.70 12.36
CA SER A 321 -31.52 15.67 11.27
C SER A 321 -30.44 15.33 10.23
N GLU A 322 -30.20 14.05 9.93
CA GLU A 322 -29.46 13.62 8.73
C GLU A 322 -30.45 13.17 7.63
N PRO A 323 -30.14 13.38 6.33
CA PRO A 323 -30.97 12.90 5.23
C PRO A 323 -31.15 11.38 5.33
N VAL A 324 -32.31 10.87 4.96
CA VAL A 324 -32.60 9.43 4.96
C VAL A 324 -31.63 8.74 3.99
N TYR A 325 -30.54 8.17 4.50
CA TYR A 325 -29.67 7.31 3.72
C TYR A 325 -30.48 6.11 3.23
N PHE A 326 -30.68 6.00 1.92
CA PHE A 326 -31.38 4.89 1.29
C PHE A 326 -30.64 3.58 1.65
N SER A 327 -31.23 2.75 2.52
CA SER A 327 -30.66 1.42 2.75
C SER A 327 -30.87 0.59 1.50
N LEU A 328 -29.78 0.29 0.79
CA LEU A 328 -29.82 -0.59 -0.37
C LEU A 328 -30.24 -1.99 0.04
N THR A 329 -31.10 -2.59 -0.77
CA THR A 329 -31.56 -3.97 -0.60
C THR A 329 -30.45 -4.95 -0.97
N LYS A 330 -30.60 -6.23 -0.55
CA LYS A 330 -29.70 -7.31 -0.99
C LYS A 330 -29.66 -7.43 -2.52
N THR A 331 -30.80 -7.24 -3.17
CA THR A 331 -30.93 -7.22 -4.63
C THR A 331 -30.10 -6.11 -5.26
N ASP A 332 -30.16 -4.89 -4.71
CA ASP A 332 -29.36 -3.76 -5.20
C ASP A 332 -27.87 -4.07 -5.13
N LYS A 333 -27.41 -4.50 -3.95
CA LYS A 333 -26.00 -4.81 -3.73
C LYS A 333 -25.51 -5.91 -4.65
N ASN A 334 -26.32 -6.93 -4.92
CA ASN A 334 -25.97 -8.03 -5.81
C ASN A 334 -25.74 -7.60 -7.28
N MET A 335 -26.21 -6.41 -7.68
CA MET A 335 -26.00 -5.86 -9.02
C MET A 335 -24.92 -4.77 -9.05
N MET A 336 -24.12 -4.63 -8.00
CA MET A 336 -23.04 -3.63 -7.93
C MET A 336 -21.69 -4.34 -7.73
N THR A 337 -20.58 -3.62 -7.86
CA THR A 337 -19.24 -4.16 -7.54
C THR A 337 -19.06 -4.44 -6.05
N GLY A 338 -19.74 -3.68 -5.19
CA GLY A 338 -19.59 -3.76 -3.74
C GLY A 338 -18.37 -3.04 -3.17
N LEU A 339 -17.54 -2.40 -4.01
CA LEU A 339 -16.47 -1.50 -3.55
C LEU A 339 -16.99 -0.08 -3.34
N ALA A 340 -16.27 0.68 -2.52
CA ALA A 340 -16.39 2.13 -2.50
C ALA A 340 -16.06 2.74 -3.86
N ASP A 341 -16.52 3.96 -4.08
CA ASP A 341 -16.12 4.72 -5.26
C ASP A 341 -14.66 5.16 -5.14
N PHE A 342 -13.96 5.28 -6.27
CA PHE A 342 -12.54 5.60 -6.28
C PHE A 342 -12.07 6.21 -7.59
N THR A 343 -10.93 6.88 -7.53
CA THR A 343 -10.09 7.23 -8.67
C THR A 343 -8.67 6.74 -8.39
N ALA A 344 -8.05 6.08 -9.35
CA ALA A 344 -6.69 5.58 -9.24
C ALA A 344 -5.93 5.83 -10.54
N SER A 345 -4.69 6.31 -10.41
CA SER A 345 -3.82 6.58 -11.55
C SER A 345 -2.37 6.23 -11.23
N ILE A 346 -1.66 5.85 -12.28
CA ILE A 346 -0.23 5.56 -12.29
C ILE A 346 0.35 6.18 -13.57
N SER A 347 1.47 6.88 -13.45
CA SER A 347 2.18 7.45 -14.57
C SER A 347 3.68 7.27 -14.37
N GLN A 348 4.35 6.68 -15.36
CA GLN A 348 5.80 6.53 -15.36
C GLN A 348 6.47 7.84 -15.78
N THR A 349 7.60 8.17 -15.16
CA THR A 349 8.44 9.28 -15.62
C THR A 349 9.01 8.93 -17.00
N PRO A 350 8.83 9.78 -18.02
CA PRO A 350 9.36 9.52 -19.36
C PRO A 350 10.89 9.34 -19.34
N VAL A 351 11.40 8.42 -20.16
CA VAL A 351 12.85 8.24 -20.36
C VAL A 351 13.28 9.00 -21.61
N ASP A 352 13.64 10.27 -21.43
CA ASP A 352 13.90 11.25 -22.50
C ASP A 352 15.06 10.91 -23.45
N THR A 353 15.84 9.85 -23.20
CA THR A 353 17.06 9.52 -23.96
C THR A 353 17.07 8.11 -24.54
N THR A 354 15.91 7.49 -24.73
CA THR A 354 15.84 6.08 -25.18
C THR A 354 16.42 5.90 -26.58
N ASN A 355 16.16 6.82 -27.51
CA ASN A 355 16.69 6.74 -28.87
C ASN A 355 17.31 8.05 -29.38
N PRO A 356 18.65 8.16 -29.44
CA PRO A 356 19.33 9.35 -29.95
C PRO A 356 19.04 9.71 -31.42
N MET A 357 18.55 8.77 -32.24
CA MET A 357 18.21 9.04 -33.64
C MET A 357 16.74 9.48 -33.82
N ARG A 358 15.91 9.33 -32.80
CA ARG A 358 14.47 9.60 -32.79
C ARG A 358 14.06 10.24 -31.46
N PRO A 359 14.42 11.52 -31.23
CA PRO A 359 14.11 12.19 -29.97
C PRO A 359 12.59 12.43 -29.77
N ASP A 360 11.79 12.24 -30.82
CA ASP A 360 10.32 12.26 -30.78
C ASP A 360 9.71 10.95 -30.27
N GLU A 361 10.47 9.86 -30.20
CA GLU A 361 10.06 8.58 -29.64
C GLU A 361 10.43 8.56 -28.15
N THR A 362 9.45 8.35 -27.27
CA THR A 362 9.67 8.36 -25.81
C THR A 362 8.94 7.19 -25.17
N ASP A 363 9.63 6.51 -24.25
CA ASP A 363 9.02 5.42 -23.48
C ASP A 363 8.19 6.02 -22.35
N THR A 364 6.88 5.77 -22.39
CA THR A 364 5.90 6.30 -21.44
C THR A 364 4.86 5.26 -21.08
N PHE A 365 4.32 5.37 -19.87
CA PHE A 365 3.21 4.55 -19.41
C PHE A 365 2.29 5.38 -18.53
N SER A 366 0.99 5.34 -18.79
CA SER A 366 -0.05 5.98 -17.99
C SER A 366 -1.29 5.11 -17.98
N TYR A 367 -1.77 4.79 -16.78
CA TYR A 367 -3.01 4.03 -16.61
C TYR A 367 -3.89 4.70 -15.56
N GLN A 368 -5.18 4.81 -15.88
CA GLN A 368 -6.20 5.39 -15.01
C GLN A 368 -7.35 4.40 -14.90
N VAL A 369 -7.90 4.26 -13.70
CA VAL A 369 -9.11 3.47 -13.42
C VAL A 369 -9.95 4.16 -12.36
N SER A 370 -11.26 4.15 -12.54
CA SER A 370 -12.20 4.79 -11.61
C SER A 370 -13.51 4.02 -11.49
N GLN A 371 -14.18 4.23 -10.37
CA GLN A 371 -15.55 3.83 -10.13
C GLN A 371 -16.30 4.99 -9.48
N THR A 372 -17.50 5.28 -9.98
CA THR A 372 -18.42 6.26 -9.41
C THR A 372 -19.83 5.71 -9.35
N SER A 373 -20.56 6.08 -8.31
CA SER A 373 -21.91 5.61 -8.05
C SER A 373 -22.81 6.80 -7.72
N SER A 374 -24.05 6.73 -8.19
CA SER A 374 -25.06 7.73 -7.91
C SER A 374 -26.39 7.06 -7.58
N ILE A 375 -27.05 7.59 -6.56
CA ILE A 375 -28.40 7.18 -6.15
C ILE A 375 -29.28 8.41 -6.26
N THR A 376 -30.32 8.33 -7.08
CA THR A 376 -31.29 9.40 -7.32
C THR A 376 -32.70 8.88 -7.07
N GLY A 377 -33.66 9.75 -6.76
CA GLY A 377 -35.05 9.35 -6.51
C GLY A 377 -35.72 10.14 -5.39
N THR A 378 -36.99 9.82 -5.12
CA THR A 378 -37.80 10.50 -4.10
C THR A 378 -37.99 9.66 -2.83
N GLY A 379 -37.62 8.38 -2.87
CA GLY A 379 -37.78 7.46 -1.74
C GLY A 379 -37.26 6.06 -2.09
N THR A 380 -37.35 5.13 -1.15
CA THR A 380 -36.95 3.72 -1.38
C THR A 380 -37.81 3.07 -2.47
N GLN A 381 -39.04 3.52 -2.70
CA GLN A 381 -39.93 2.95 -3.71
C GLN A 381 -39.64 3.46 -5.13
N ASP A 382 -39.13 4.68 -5.26
CA ASP A 382 -38.85 5.33 -6.54
C ASP A 382 -37.40 5.82 -6.52
N ARG A 383 -36.50 4.92 -6.91
CA ARG A 383 -35.05 5.14 -6.89
C ARG A 383 -34.38 4.63 -8.16
N ASN A 384 -33.31 5.30 -8.58
CA ASN A 384 -32.41 4.88 -9.63
C ASN A 384 -30.97 4.85 -9.09
N ILE A 385 -30.27 3.75 -9.34
CA ILE A 385 -28.89 3.53 -8.95
C ILE A 385 -28.08 3.37 -10.24
N THR A 386 -27.08 4.21 -10.42
CA THR A 386 -26.12 4.09 -11.54
C THR A 386 -24.73 3.91 -10.98
N GLN A 387 -24.02 2.88 -11.42
CA GLN A 387 -22.61 2.66 -11.11
C GLN A 387 -21.81 2.60 -12.41
N LYS A 388 -20.81 3.47 -12.52
CA LYS A 388 -19.94 3.61 -13.68
C LYS A 388 -18.51 3.25 -13.31
N GLN A 389 -17.90 2.40 -14.11
CA GLN A 389 -16.49 2.03 -14.04
C GLN A 389 -15.81 2.43 -15.34
N GLN A 390 -14.60 2.97 -15.26
CA GLN A 390 -13.85 3.38 -16.45
C GLN A 390 -12.37 3.07 -16.28
N SER A 391 -11.69 2.69 -17.36
CA SER A 391 -10.23 2.68 -17.42
C SER A 391 -9.70 3.22 -18.74
N HIS A 392 -8.48 3.75 -18.70
CA HIS A 392 -7.76 4.23 -19.87
C HIS A 392 -6.26 3.90 -19.74
N LEU A 393 -5.68 3.28 -20.76
CA LEU A 393 -4.27 2.98 -20.88
C LEU A 393 -3.70 3.77 -22.06
N VAL A 394 -2.64 4.54 -21.81
CA VAL A 394 -1.80 5.14 -22.85
C VAL A 394 -0.37 4.76 -22.56
N ALA A 395 0.30 4.17 -23.55
CA ALA A 395 1.70 3.79 -23.40
C ALA A 395 2.44 3.87 -24.72
N SER A 396 3.75 4.07 -24.63
CA SER A 396 4.66 3.96 -25.76
C SER A 396 5.95 3.31 -25.30
N TYR A 397 6.51 2.41 -26.09
CA TYR A 397 7.75 1.73 -25.72
C TYR A 397 8.49 1.14 -26.91
N HIS A 398 9.81 1.04 -26.77
CA HIS A 398 10.66 0.34 -27.72
C HIS A 398 10.77 -1.15 -27.36
N GLN A 399 10.76 -2.02 -28.37
CA GLN A 399 10.98 -3.45 -28.22
C GLN A 399 11.95 -3.97 -29.28
N SER A 400 12.86 -4.87 -28.90
CA SER A 400 13.78 -5.50 -29.84
C SER A 400 13.04 -6.36 -30.88
N LEU A 401 13.57 -6.37 -32.11
CA LEU A 401 13.11 -7.31 -33.16
C LEU A 401 13.39 -8.77 -32.78
N THR A 402 14.38 -9.00 -31.92
CA THR A 402 14.75 -10.33 -31.41
C THR A 402 14.26 -10.44 -29.96
N PRO A 403 13.34 -11.38 -29.66
CA PRO A 403 12.84 -11.59 -28.30
C PRO A 403 13.98 -11.83 -27.30
N GLY A 404 13.90 -11.17 -26.14
CA GLY A 404 14.86 -11.32 -25.04
C GLY A 404 16.18 -10.57 -25.21
N LEU A 405 16.42 -9.91 -26.35
CA LEU A 405 17.59 -9.06 -26.52
C LEU A 405 17.30 -7.65 -25.99
N GLN A 406 18.13 -7.15 -25.08
CA GLN A 406 18.02 -5.77 -24.59
C GLN A 406 18.45 -4.78 -25.68
N LEU A 407 17.63 -3.75 -25.89
CA LEU A 407 17.95 -2.69 -26.84
C LEU A 407 19.08 -1.82 -26.29
N ASN A 408 20.00 -1.45 -27.18
CA ASN A 408 21.02 -0.44 -26.92
C ASN A 408 21.05 0.51 -28.12
N LEU A 409 20.08 1.42 -28.16
CA LEU A 409 19.91 2.36 -29.26
C LEU A 409 20.96 3.46 -29.15
N THR A 410 21.71 3.68 -30.21
CA THR A 410 22.76 4.69 -30.30
C THR A 410 22.60 5.50 -31.58
N SER A 411 23.45 6.50 -31.80
CA SER A 411 23.47 7.24 -33.06
C SER A 411 23.98 6.42 -34.27
N ASP A 412 24.46 5.17 -34.06
CA ASP A 412 24.78 4.26 -35.16
C ASP A 412 23.48 3.64 -35.72
N ARG A 413 23.26 3.78 -37.02
CA ARG A 413 22.18 3.11 -37.75
C ARG A 413 22.13 1.61 -37.50
N ASN A 414 23.26 0.93 -37.34
CA ASN A 414 23.27 -0.51 -37.07
C ASN A 414 22.64 -0.90 -35.73
N SER A 415 22.50 0.03 -34.78
CA SER A 415 21.79 -0.20 -33.51
C SER A 415 20.27 -0.04 -33.62
N GLN A 416 19.79 0.58 -34.70
CA GLN A 416 18.39 0.98 -34.87
C GLN A 416 17.54 -0.16 -35.46
N ASN A 417 17.39 -1.24 -34.69
CA ASN A 417 16.57 -2.39 -35.05
C ASN A 417 15.56 -2.68 -33.94
N TYR A 418 14.36 -2.13 -34.07
CA TYR A 418 13.33 -2.20 -33.03
C TYR A 418 11.93 -2.06 -33.60
N LEU A 419 10.96 -2.43 -32.78
CA LEU A 419 9.55 -2.04 -32.89
C LEU A 419 9.31 -0.90 -31.92
N TYR A 420 8.62 0.14 -32.36
CA TYR A 420 8.05 1.15 -31.49
C TYR A 420 6.55 0.92 -31.40
N TYR A 421 6.08 0.69 -30.18
CA TYR A 421 4.66 0.47 -29.88
C TYR A 421 4.05 1.76 -29.34
N GLN A 422 2.82 2.04 -29.75
CA GLN A 422 1.96 3.03 -29.13
C GLN A 422 0.60 2.37 -28.87
N ILE A 423 0.16 2.46 -27.63
CA ILE A 423 -1.04 1.82 -27.10
C ILE A 423 -2.01 2.91 -26.64
N ASP A 424 -3.26 2.80 -27.05
CA ASP A 424 -4.38 3.61 -26.58
C ASP A 424 -5.59 2.69 -26.40
N ASP A 425 -5.90 2.37 -25.15
CA ASP A 425 -7.06 1.56 -24.80
C ASP A 425 -7.99 2.28 -23.85
N SER A 426 -9.28 1.96 -23.95
CA SER A 426 -10.31 2.41 -23.03
C SER A 426 -11.32 1.31 -22.76
N ALA A 427 -11.85 1.28 -21.54
CA ALA A 427 -12.94 0.39 -21.17
C ALA A 427 -13.92 1.11 -20.25
N GLU A 428 -15.18 0.70 -20.33
CA GLU A 428 -16.27 1.25 -19.53
C GLU A 428 -17.27 0.14 -19.16
N SER A 429 -17.82 0.21 -17.94
CA SER A 429 -19.00 -0.55 -17.53
C SER A 429 -19.97 0.37 -16.81
N THR A 430 -21.19 0.47 -17.32
CA THR A 430 -22.27 1.27 -16.73
C THR A 430 -23.43 0.36 -16.35
N THR A 431 -23.66 0.22 -15.05
CA THR A 431 -24.82 -0.48 -14.50
C THR A 431 -25.89 0.52 -14.10
N SER A 432 -27.15 0.24 -14.47
CA SER A 432 -28.31 1.04 -14.10
C SER A 432 -29.41 0.14 -13.55
N VAL A 433 -29.96 0.52 -12.40
CA VAL A 433 -31.01 -0.20 -11.68
C VAL A 433 -32.09 0.78 -11.28
N GLN A 434 -33.34 0.53 -11.70
CA GLN A 434 -34.46 1.44 -11.49
C GLN A 434 -35.64 0.74 -10.82
N TYR A 435 -36.21 1.44 -9.82
CA TYR A 435 -37.43 1.05 -9.14
C TYR A 435 -38.53 2.08 -9.37
N HIS A 436 -39.76 1.59 -9.48
CA HIS A 436 -40.97 2.40 -9.47
C HIS A 436 -41.99 1.79 -8.51
N LYS A 437 -42.50 2.59 -7.56
CA LYS A 437 -43.45 2.13 -6.53
C LYS A 437 -43.00 0.83 -5.82
N GLY A 438 -41.69 0.67 -5.61
CA GLY A 438 -41.07 -0.47 -4.95
C GLY A 438 -40.77 -1.67 -5.85
N ALA A 439 -41.31 -1.72 -7.08
CA ALA A 439 -41.02 -2.78 -8.02
C ALA A 439 -39.73 -2.50 -8.80
N LEU A 440 -38.87 -3.51 -8.96
CA LEU A 440 -37.71 -3.45 -9.85
C LEU A 440 -38.19 -3.44 -11.30
N VAL A 441 -38.13 -2.28 -11.97
CA VAL A 441 -38.68 -2.09 -13.33
C VAL A 441 -37.60 -2.16 -14.42
N SER A 442 -36.35 -1.87 -14.08
CA SER A 442 -35.21 -2.00 -15.00
C SER A 442 -33.95 -2.37 -14.24
N ALA A 443 -33.14 -3.26 -14.82
CA ALA A 443 -31.77 -3.50 -14.40
C ALA A 443 -30.94 -3.97 -15.60
N SER A 444 -29.88 -3.24 -15.92
CA SER A 444 -29.00 -3.56 -17.04
C SER A 444 -27.56 -3.14 -16.77
N VAL A 445 -26.62 -3.81 -17.42
CA VAL A 445 -25.24 -3.37 -17.51
C VAL A 445 -24.84 -3.25 -18.98
N THR A 446 -24.21 -2.13 -19.34
CA THR A 446 -23.59 -1.91 -20.64
C THR A 446 -22.08 -1.83 -20.45
N GLN A 447 -21.35 -2.70 -21.15
CA GLN A 447 -19.90 -2.74 -21.15
C GLN A 447 -19.37 -2.38 -22.54
N SER A 448 -18.24 -1.70 -22.58
CA SER A 448 -17.51 -1.45 -23.82
C SER A 448 -16.01 -1.47 -23.60
N ALA A 449 -15.27 -1.97 -24.57
CA ALA A 449 -13.82 -1.90 -24.61
C ALA A 449 -13.36 -1.49 -26.02
N SER A 450 -12.33 -0.67 -26.09
CA SER A 450 -11.67 -0.24 -27.31
C SER A 450 -10.17 -0.33 -27.11
N ASN A 451 -9.50 -1.08 -27.98
CA ASN A 451 -8.05 -1.24 -27.95
C ASN A 451 -7.46 -0.75 -29.27
N SER A 452 -6.37 0.00 -29.20
CA SER A 452 -5.63 0.48 -30.36
C SER A 452 -4.14 0.22 -30.17
N THR A 453 -3.50 -0.33 -31.20
CA THR A 453 -2.06 -0.55 -31.21
C THR A 453 -1.48 -0.07 -32.54
N HIS A 454 -0.62 0.94 -32.45
CA HIS A 454 0.18 1.44 -33.56
C HIS A 454 1.62 0.94 -33.40
N ILE A 455 2.14 0.29 -34.44
CA ILE A 455 3.46 -0.32 -34.44
C ILE A 455 4.26 0.24 -35.62
N GLN A 456 5.44 0.74 -35.33
CA GLN A 456 6.43 1.13 -36.33
C GLN A 456 7.64 0.19 -36.23
N LYS A 457 8.04 -0.40 -37.35
CA LYS A 457 9.19 -1.31 -37.42
C LYS A 457 10.36 -0.60 -38.08
N TYR A 458 11.50 -0.59 -37.40
CA TYR A 458 12.74 -0.04 -37.91
C TYR A 458 13.81 -1.13 -38.08
N VAL A 459 14.51 -1.11 -39.22
CA VAL A 459 15.69 -1.93 -39.46
C VAL A 459 16.80 -1.03 -39.98
N LYS A 460 17.94 -1.05 -39.29
CA LYS A 460 19.08 -0.15 -39.55
C LYS A 460 18.69 1.33 -39.67
N GLY A 461 17.68 1.76 -38.91
CA GLY A 461 17.16 3.13 -38.87
C GLY A 461 16.20 3.49 -40.00
N ALA A 462 15.93 2.58 -40.93
CA ALA A 462 14.90 2.75 -41.96
C ALA A 462 13.55 2.22 -41.46
N LEU A 463 12.48 2.97 -41.67
CA LEU A 463 11.11 2.52 -41.40
C LEU A 463 10.73 1.47 -42.43
N GLU A 464 10.49 0.23 -41.99
CA GLU A 464 10.07 -0.87 -42.86
C GLU A 464 8.56 -1.09 -42.86
N SER A 465 7.89 -0.78 -41.75
CA SER A 465 6.45 -0.99 -41.59
C SER A 465 5.88 0.01 -40.60
N ASP A 466 4.66 0.44 -40.86
CA ASP A 466 3.86 1.31 -40.01
C ASP A 466 2.42 0.78 -40.08
N THR A 467 1.86 0.34 -38.96
CA THR A 467 0.55 -0.33 -38.93
C THR A 467 -0.21 0.01 -37.66
N THR A 468 -1.49 0.37 -37.81
CA THR A 468 -2.41 0.58 -36.69
C THR A 468 -3.53 -0.46 -36.73
N THR A 469 -3.79 -1.12 -35.59
CA THR A 469 -4.83 -2.14 -35.44
C THR A 469 -5.82 -1.72 -34.34
N PRO A 470 -6.98 -1.14 -34.70
CA PRO A 470 -8.04 -0.83 -33.75
C PRO A 470 -9.05 -1.98 -33.61
N GLU A 471 -9.55 -2.19 -32.40
CA GLU A 471 -10.64 -3.12 -32.10
C GLU A 471 -11.58 -2.50 -31.06
N SER A 472 -12.89 -2.49 -31.30
CA SER A 472 -13.87 -2.07 -30.28
C SER A 472 -15.10 -2.97 -30.24
N VAL A 473 -15.67 -3.12 -29.05
CA VAL A 473 -16.84 -3.94 -28.75
C VAL A 473 -17.69 -3.25 -27.70
N SER A 474 -19.01 -3.33 -27.86
CA SER A 474 -19.95 -2.97 -26.81
C SER A 474 -21.04 -4.04 -26.67
N LYS A 475 -21.44 -4.30 -25.44
CA LYS A 475 -22.44 -5.30 -25.09
C LYS A 475 -23.34 -4.77 -23.98
N THR A 476 -24.64 -5.02 -24.10
CA THR A 476 -25.61 -4.75 -23.02
C THR A 476 -26.25 -6.05 -22.54
N THR A 477 -26.28 -6.25 -21.23
CA THR A 477 -26.87 -7.41 -20.57
C THR A 477 -28.07 -6.99 -19.74
N ASN A 478 -29.23 -7.62 -19.97
CA ASN A 478 -30.44 -7.42 -19.18
C ASN A 478 -30.36 -8.22 -17.87
N LEU A 479 -30.05 -7.55 -16.77
CA LEU A 479 -29.93 -8.15 -15.43
C LEU A 479 -31.31 -8.50 -14.85
N LEU A 480 -32.34 -7.68 -15.10
CA LEU A 480 -33.71 -7.96 -14.68
C LEU A 480 -34.23 -9.25 -15.31
N GLY A 481 -33.98 -9.43 -16.61
CA GLY A 481 -34.32 -10.67 -17.33
C GLY A 481 -33.64 -11.89 -16.71
N LYS A 482 -32.35 -11.80 -16.34
CA LYS A 482 -31.65 -12.89 -15.64
C LYS A 482 -32.26 -13.22 -14.29
N LEU A 483 -32.66 -12.21 -13.50
CA LEU A 483 -33.36 -12.41 -12.23
C LEU A 483 -34.73 -13.07 -12.44
N GLN A 484 -35.50 -12.63 -13.44
CA GLN A 484 -36.79 -13.21 -13.79
C GLN A 484 -36.66 -14.68 -14.23
N SER A 485 -35.71 -15.00 -15.12
CA SER A 485 -35.46 -16.39 -15.52
C SER A 485 -35.00 -17.26 -14.34
N ALA A 486 -34.19 -16.73 -13.43
CA ALA A 486 -33.80 -17.47 -12.22
C ALA A 486 -34.99 -17.72 -11.28
N TRP A 487 -35.89 -16.74 -11.16
CA TRP A 487 -37.14 -16.87 -10.39
C TRP A 487 -38.06 -17.94 -10.99
N GLU A 488 -38.31 -17.89 -12.30
CA GLU A 488 -39.15 -18.85 -13.02
C GLU A 488 -38.65 -20.29 -12.86
N ASN A 489 -37.33 -20.49 -12.86
CA ASN A 489 -36.73 -21.82 -12.75
C ASN A 489 -36.70 -22.35 -11.31
N ASN A 490 -36.48 -21.48 -10.31
CA ASN A 490 -36.19 -21.93 -8.93
C ASN A 490 -37.37 -21.75 -7.96
N ALA A 491 -38.23 -20.75 -8.18
CA ALA A 491 -39.30 -20.41 -7.25
C ALA A 491 -40.57 -19.89 -7.96
N PRO A 492 -41.10 -20.58 -8.99
CA PRO A 492 -42.22 -20.07 -9.81
C PRO A 492 -43.54 -19.90 -9.03
N ARG A 493 -43.66 -20.50 -7.83
CA ARG A 493 -44.84 -20.40 -6.97
C ARG A 493 -44.81 -19.18 -6.03
N MET A 494 -43.68 -18.48 -5.96
CA MET A 494 -43.49 -17.29 -5.13
C MET A 494 -43.70 -16.04 -5.99
N SER A 495 -44.16 -14.93 -5.41
CA SER A 495 -44.17 -13.66 -6.15
C SER A 495 -42.73 -13.23 -6.46
N PHE A 496 -42.50 -12.55 -7.59
CA PHE A 496 -41.15 -12.07 -7.93
C PHE A 496 -40.58 -11.16 -6.84
N GLN A 497 -41.43 -10.32 -6.22
CA GLN A 497 -41.03 -9.45 -5.13
C GLN A 497 -40.56 -10.24 -3.89
N ASP A 498 -41.27 -11.31 -3.52
CA ASP A 498 -40.88 -12.16 -2.39
C ASP A 498 -39.59 -12.93 -2.70
N TYR A 499 -39.39 -13.34 -3.96
CA TYR A 499 -38.16 -13.98 -4.41
C TYR A 499 -36.95 -13.06 -4.22
N LEU A 500 -37.06 -11.78 -4.62
CA LEU A 500 -36.01 -10.78 -4.42
C LEU A 500 -35.65 -10.58 -2.94
N ASN A 501 -36.64 -10.68 -2.05
CA ASN A 501 -36.48 -10.40 -0.62
C ASN A 501 -36.01 -11.60 0.22
N HIS A 502 -36.43 -12.83 -0.11
CA HIS A 502 -36.34 -13.97 0.80
C HIS A 502 -35.49 -15.15 0.29
N GLN A 503 -35.03 -15.11 -0.96
CA GLN A 503 -34.23 -16.20 -1.54
C GLN A 503 -32.76 -15.85 -1.72
N THR A 504 -31.96 -16.88 -1.99
CA THR A 504 -30.61 -16.71 -2.50
C THR A 504 -30.69 -16.34 -3.99
N LEU A 505 -30.27 -15.14 -4.32
CA LEU A 505 -30.25 -14.64 -5.70
C LEU A 505 -29.04 -15.18 -6.45
N PRO A 506 -29.11 -15.34 -7.78
CA PRO A 506 -27.91 -15.60 -8.58
C PRO A 506 -26.90 -14.48 -8.35
N ASP A 507 -25.62 -14.81 -8.25
CA ASP A 507 -24.57 -13.78 -8.14
C ASP A 507 -24.47 -13.01 -9.47
N LEU A 508 -24.85 -11.73 -9.43
CA LEU A 508 -24.74 -10.82 -10.57
C LEU A 508 -23.57 -9.86 -10.44
N SER A 509 -22.89 -9.84 -9.29
CA SER A 509 -21.82 -8.88 -9.00
C SER A 509 -20.62 -9.09 -9.92
N GLY A 510 -20.35 -10.33 -10.32
CA GLY A 510 -19.34 -10.65 -11.33
C GLY A 510 -19.67 -10.16 -12.74
N MET A 511 -20.96 -10.05 -13.10
CA MET A 511 -21.38 -9.62 -14.45
C MET A 511 -21.29 -8.12 -14.66
N VAL A 512 -21.27 -7.34 -13.58
CA VAL A 512 -21.23 -5.87 -13.66
C VAL A 512 -19.82 -5.31 -13.67
N LEU A 513 -18.81 -6.13 -13.33
CA LEU A 513 -17.41 -5.72 -13.38
C LEU A 513 -16.98 -5.38 -14.81
N MET A 514 -16.18 -4.32 -14.95
CA MET A 514 -15.64 -3.91 -16.23
C MET A 514 -14.79 -5.02 -16.88
N GLU A 515 -14.82 -5.10 -18.20
CA GLU A 515 -13.93 -5.96 -18.99
C GLU A 515 -13.19 -5.07 -19.99
N SER A 516 -11.86 -5.13 -19.96
CA SER A 516 -10.98 -4.29 -20.77
C SER A 516 -10.53 -4.96 -22.07
N GLU A 517 -10.81 -6.26 -22.26
CA GLU A 517 -10.43 -7.00 -23.47
C GLU A 517 -11.64 -7.17 -24.41
N PRO A 518 -11.65 -6.54 -25.61
CA PRO A 518 -12.74 -6.67 -26.57
C PRO A 518 -13.05 -8.13 -26.96
N ALA A 519 -12.03 -8.99 -27.06
CA ALA A 519 -12.18 -10.41 -27.36
C ALA A 519 -12.99 -11.17 -26.28
N VAL A 520 -12.83 -10.81 -25.01
CA VAL A 520 -13.58 -11.42 -23.90
C VAL A 520 -15.04 -10.94 -23.92
N LEU A 521 -15.29 -9.66 -24.24
CA LEU A 521 -16.64 -9.12 -24.39
C LEU A 521 -17.42 -9.71 -25.57
N LYS A 522 -16.75 -10.14 -26.66
CA LYS A 522 -17.41 -10.80 -27.80
C LYS A 522 -17.90 -12.20 -27.48
N ASN A 523 -17.16 -12.93 -26.64
CA ASN A 523 -17.33 -14.38 -26.44
C ASN A 523 -18.23 -14.73 -25.26
N ASN A 524 -18.44 -13.80 -24.32
CA ASN A 524 -19.42 -13.92 -23.25
C ASN A 524 -20.73 -13.28 -23.68
#